data_AF-A0A2G9M1K4-F1
#
_entry.id   AF-A0A2G9M1K4-F1
#
_cell.length_a   1.000
_cell.length_b   1.000
_cell.length_c   1.000
_cell.angle_alpha   90.00
_cell.angle_beta   90.00
_cell.angle_gamma   90.00
#
_symmetry.space_group_name_H-M   'P 1'
#
loop_
_entity.id
_entity.type
_entity.pdbx_description
1 polymer ?
#
loop_
_entity_poly.entity_id
_entity_poly.type
_entity_poly.pdbx_seq_one_letter_code
_entity_poly.pdbx_strand_id
1 'polypeptide(L)'
;MEEIGRGAEAVLYREGNSVVKAREKKSYRIPEIDEELRGFRTRREIKVIKKVAKLGIPTANVISENENERKFSMQFLEGPKLRDILDRGNYREYCR
;
A
#
# COMPACT_ATOMS: atom_id res chain seq x y z
N MET A 1 1.03 15.19 -7.75
CA MET A 1 0.40 13.91 -7.36
C MET A 1 -0.66 13.53 -8.37
N GLU A 2 -0.55 12.32 -8.93
CA GLU A 2 -1.57 11.71 -9.79
C GLU A 2 -2.24 10.57 -9.04
N GLU A 3 -3.57 10.52 -8.97
CA GLU A 3 -4.28 9.37 -8.38
C GLU A 3 -4.19 8.16 -9.33
N ILE A 4 -3.58 7.08 -8.87
CA ILE A 4 -3.38 5.85 -9.67
C ILE A 4 -4.25 4.69 -9.20
N GLY A 5 -5.02 4.89 -8.13
CA GLY A 5 -5.93 3.87 -7.63
C GLY A 5 -6.64 4.26 -6.35
N ARG A 6 -7.90 3.87 -6.27
CA ARG A 6 -8.76 4.06 -5.12
C ARG A 6 -9.32 2.73 -4.67
N GLY A 7 -9.01 2.37 -3.43
CA GLY A 7 -9.60 1.22 -2.75
C GLY A 7 -10.65 1.64 -1.74
N ALA A 8 -11.31 0.65 -1.14
CA ALA A 8 -12.26 0.90 -0.04
C ALA A 8 -11.60 1.59 1.15
N GLU A 9 -10.29 1.40 1.37
CA GLU A 9 -9.60 1.86 2.56
C GLU A 9 -8.59 2.99 2.33
N ALA A 10 -7.96 3.03 1.16
CA ALA A 10 -6.89 3.97 0.87
C ALA A 10 -6.91 4.41 -0.59
N VAL A 11 -6.36 5.59 -0.83
CA VAL A 11 -6.07 6.14 -2.16
C VAL A 11 -4.56 6.11 -2.37
N LEU A 12 -4.14 5.81 -3.59
CA LEU A 12 -2.75 5.78 -4.03
C LEU A 12 -2.48 6.97 -4.94
N TYR A 13 -1.48 7.77 -4.60
CA TYR A 13 -1.01 8.89 -5.40
C TYR A 13 0.42 8.64 -5.87
N ARG A 14 0.69 8.78 -7.17
CA ARG A 14 2.04 8.70 -7.72
C ARG A 14 2.72 10.07 -7.69
N GLU A 15 3.98 10.05 -7.28
CA GLU A 15 4.94 11.16 -7.38
C GLU A 15 6.28 10.61 -7.88
N GLY A 16 6.53 10.77 -9.18
CA GLY A 16 7.72 10.23 -9.85
C GLY A 16 7.85 8.72 -9.67
N ASN A 17 8.90 8.31 -8.94
CA ASN A 17 9.22 6.92 -8.63
C ASN A 17 8.70 6.46 -7.26
N SER A 18 7.78 7.23 -6.67
CA SER A 18 7.15 6.92 -5.38
C SER A 18 5.63 6.88 -5.49
N VAL A 19 5.02 6.14 -4.57
CA VAL A 19 3.58 6.10 -4.35
C VAL A 19 3.29 6.46 -2.91
N VAL A 20 2.45 7.46 -2.71
CA VAL A 20 1.87 7.81 -1.42
C VAL A 20 0.59 7.03 -1.24
N LYS A 21 0.51 6.23 -0.18
CA LYS A 21 -0.71 5.55 0.23
C LYS A 21 -1.35 6.32 1.38
N ALA A 22 -2.52 6.91 1.14
CA ALA A 22 -3.27 7.71 2.11
C ALA A 22 -4.57 6.99 2.52
N ARG A 23 -4.76 6.75 3.82
CA ARG A 23 -6.02 6.19 4.35
C ARG A 23 -6.99 7.33 4.63
N GLU A 24 -8.11 7.39 3.91
CA GLU A 24 -9.14 8.42 4.12
C GLU A 24 -10.03 8.09 5.33
N LYS A 25 -10.56 9.14 5.97
CA LYS A 25 -11.54 9.01 7.05
C LYS A 25 -12.79 8.29 6.56
N LYS A 26 -13.34 7.39 7.37
CA LYS A 26 -14.62 6.73 7.06
C LYS A 26 -15.75 7.34 7.88
N SER A 27 -16.61 8.09 7.21
CA SER A 27 -17.74 8.82 7.82
C SER A 27 -18.74 7.91 8.56
N TYR A 28 -18.83 6.64 8.17
CA TYR A 28 -19.70 5.66 8.81
C TYR A 28 -19.14 5.12 10.14
N ARG A 29 -17.91 5.47 10.53
CA ARG A 29 -17.30 5.02 11.79
C ARG A 29 -17.30 6.13 12.83
N ILE A 30 -17.35 5.73 14.09
CA ILE A 30 -17.12 6.62 15.24
C ILE A 30 -15.69 7.20 15.11
N PRO A 31 -15.48 8.53 15.21
CA PRO A 31 -14.19 9.17 14.92
C PRO A 31 -12.98 8.57 15.65
N GLU A 32 -13.16 8.23 16.93
CA GLU A 32 -12.13 7.65 17.78
C GLU A 32 -11.66 6.29 17.24
N ILE A 33 -12.62 5.44 16.84
CA ILE A 33 -12.35 4.13 16.25
C ILE A 33 -11.69 4.28 14.88
N ASP A 34 -12.15 5.21 14.04
CA ASP A 34 -11.57 5.39 12.71
C ASP A 34 -10.11 5.86 12.80
N GLU A 35 -9.83 6.79 13.71
CA GLU A 35 -8.49 7.33 13.92
C GLU A 35 -7.53 6.26 14.43
N GLU A 36 -7.96 5.47 15.41
CA GLU A 36 -7.18 4.35 15.94
C GLU A 36 -6.93 3.28 14.86
N LEU A 37 -7.97 2.88 14.12
CA LEU A 37 -7.87 1.87 13.07
C LEU A 37 -6.93 2.32 11.94
N ARG A 38 -7.05 3.57 11.47
CA ARG A 38 -6.19 4.12 10.41
C ARG A 38 -4.73 4.15 10.88
N GLY A 39 -4.47 4.59 12.11
CA GLY A 39 -3.12 4.63 12.69
C GLY A 39 -2.52 3.24 12.85
N PHE A 40 -3.25 2.33 13.49
CA PHE A 40 -2.81 0.96 13.72
C PHE A 40 -2.50 0.24 12.41
N ARG A 41 -3.39 0.33 11.41
CA ARG A 41 -3.22 -0.36 10.11
C ARG A 41 -2.04 0.20 9.32
N THR A 42 -1.84 1.53 9.30
CA THR A 42 -0.67 2.14 8.66
C THR A 42 0.63 1.68 9.30
N ARG A 43 0.75 1.75 10.63
CA ARG A 43 1.96 1.27 11.34
C ARG A 43 2.23 -0.21 11.10
N ARG A 44 1.18 -1.04 11.17
CA ARG A 44 1.29 -2.49 10.97
C ARG A 44 1.74 -2.83 9.55
N GLU A 45 1.18 -2.17 8.55
CA GLU A 45 1.54 -2.38 7.15
C GLU A 45 3.01 -2.04 6.88
N ILE A 46 3.45 -0.85 7.32
CA ILE A 46 4.85 -0.43 7.20
C ILE A 46 5.78 -1.43 7.89
N LYS A 47 5.45 -1.84 9.12
CA LYS A 47 6.25 -2.83 9.88
C LYS A 47 6.37 -4.15 9.14
N VAL A 48 5.29 -4.63 8.52
CA VAL A 48 5.29 -5.86 7.71
C VAL A 48 6.15 -5.69 6.47
N ILE A 49 5.97 -4.61 5.69
CA ILE A 49 6.76 -4.34 4.48
C ILE A 49 8.25 -4.30 4.81
N LYS A 50 8.65 -3.54 5.85
CA LYS A 50 10.05 -3.47 6.29
C LYS A 50 10.59 -4.83 6.74
N LYS A 51 9.78 -5.65 7.41
CA LYS A 51 10.18 -7.01 7.83
C LYS A 51 10.41 -7.92 6.61
N VAL A 52 9.49 -7.89 5.65
CA VAL A 52 9.56 -8.66 4.40
C VAL A 52 10.80 -8.27 3.59
N ALA A 53 11.07 -6.96 3.47
CA ALA A 53 12.27 -6.45 2.80
C ALA A 53 13.56 -6.95 3.46
N LYS A 54 13.64 -6.96 4.80
CA LYS A 54 14.79 -7.49 5.55
C LYS A 54 15.03 -8.99 5.34
N LEU A 55 14.01 -9.74 4.94
CA LEU A 55 14.10 -11.17 4.63
C LEU A 55 14.50 -11.43 3.16
N GLY A 56 14.75 -10.38 2.37
CA GLY A 56 15.09 -10.51 0.94
C GLY A 56 13.91 -10.89 0.04
N ILE A 57 12.68 -10.84 0.55
CA ILE A 57 11.48 -11.09 -0.25
C ILE A 57 11.18 -9.82 -1.06
N PRO A 58 10.96 -9.94 -2.39
CA PRO A 58 10.65 -8.79 -3.24
C PRO A 58 9.42 -8.03 -2.74
N THR A 59 9.63 -6.76 -2.37
CA THR A 59 8.58 -5.85 -1.92
C THR A 59 8.96 -4.41 -2.25
N ALA A 60 7.99 -3.51 -2.27
CA ALA A 60 8.27 -2.08 -2.38
C ALA A 60 9.05 -1.59 -1.14
N ASN A 61 10.06 -0.76 -1.36
CA ASN A 61 10.78 -0.09 -0.28
C ASN A 61 9.94 1.04 0.31
N VAL A 62 9.85 1.12 1.66
CA VAL A 62 9.25 2.27 2.34
C VAL A 62 10.22 3.45 2.28
N ILE A 63 9.78 4.59 1.76
CA ILE A 63 10.61 5.80 1.58
C ILE A 63 10.43 6.74 2.77
N SER A 64 9.19 7.04 3.14
CA SER A 64 8.87 7.91 4.28
C SER A 64 7.57 7.53 4.96
N GLU A 65 7.46 7.86 6.24
CA GLU A 65 6.31 7.57 7.08
C GLU A 65 5.80 8.87 7.67
N ASN A 66 4.50 9.12 7.56
CA ASN A 66 3.85 10.24 8.23
C ASN A 66 2.67 9.70 9.02
N GLU A 67 2.96 9.33 10.28
CA GLU A 67 1.97 8.75 11.17
C GLU A 67 0.81 9.71 11.48
N ASN A 68 1.09 11.01 11.53
CA ASN A 68 0.11 12.06 11.82
C ASN A 68 -0.95 12.15 10.71
N GLU A 69 -0.56 11.94 9.46
CA GLU A 69 -1.46 12.02 8.31
C GLU A 69 -2.02 10.67 7.86
N ARG A 70 -1.75 9.59 8.61
CA ARG A 70 -2.17 8.21 8.27
C ARG A 70 -1.79 7.82 6.85
N LYS A 71 -0.64 8.30 6.40
CA LYS A 71 -0.08 8.07 5.07
C LYS A 71 1.38 7.66 5.15
N PHE A 72 1.84 6.95 4.14
CA PHE A 72 3.27 6.66 3.96
C PHE A 72 3.59 6.61 2.48
N SER A 73 4.85 6.82 2.14
CA SER A 73 5.35 6.70 0.77
C SER A 73 6.19 5.45 0.61
N MET A 74 6.07 4.82 -0.55
CA MET A 74 6.82 3.63 -0.92
C MET A 74 7.25 3.70 -2.37
N GLN A 75 8.21 2.86 -2.75
CA GLN A 75 8.68 2.72 -4.12
C GLN A 75 7.51 2.39 -5.06
N PHE A 76 7.43 3.10 -6.18
CA PHE A 76 6.57 2.70 -7.29
C PHE A 76 7.18 1.45 -7.96
N LEU A 77 6.41 0.38 -8.01
CA LEU A 77 6.78 -0.84 -8.73
C LEU A 77 6.15 -0.78 -10.11
N GLU A 78 6.98 -0.66 -11.13
CA GLU A 78 6.54 -0.70 -12.51
C GLU A 78 6.19 -2.14 -12.90
N GLY A 79 4.98 -2.32 -13.41
CA GLY A 79 4.50 -3.62 -13.87
C GLY A 79 2.98 -3.76 -13.73
N PRO A 80 2.41 -4.76 -14.41
CA PRO A 80 0.99 -5.07 -14.28
C PRO A 80 0.67 -5.67 -12.90
N LYS A 81 -0.56 -5.45 -12.42
CA LYS A 81 -1.06 -6.17 -11.24
C LYS A 81 -1.32 -7.63 -11.64
N LEU A 82 -0.99 -8.57 -10.76
CA LEU A 82 -1.17 -10.00 -11.03
C LEU A 82 -2.60 -10.35 -11.46
N ARG A 83 -3.63 -9.74 -10.83
CA ARG A 83 -5.04 -9.97 -11.20
C ARG A 83 -5.34 -9.66 -12.67
N ASP A 84 -4.62 -8.71 -13.26
CA ASP A 84 -4.92 -8.22 -14.61
C ASP A 84 -4.20 -9.05 -15.70
N ILE A 85 -3.26 -9.93 -15.30
CA ILE A 85 -2.46 -10.78 -16.22
C ILE A 85 -2.58 -12.28 -15.95
N LEU A 86 -3.08 -12.66 -14.77
CA LEU A 86 -3.24 -14.06 -14.39
C LEU A 86 -4.45 -14.66 -15.09
N ASP A 87 -4.24 -15.73 -15.85
CA ASP A 87 -5.29 -16.43 -16.60
C ASP A 87 -5.15 -17.96 -16.46
N ARG A 88 -6.17 -18.69 -16.93
CA ARG A 88 -6.16 -20.16 -17.00
C ARG A 88 -5.05 -20.63 -17.96
N GLY A 89 -3.93 -21.03 -17.38
CA GLY A 89 -2.84 -21.70 -18.09
C GLY A 89 -1.47 -21.07 -17.90
N ASN A 90 -1.39 -19.81 -17.46
CA ASN A 90 -0.11 -19.12 -17.26
C ASN A 90 0.34 -19.04 -15.79
N TYR A 91 -0.40 -19.64 -14.85
CA TYR A 91 -0.08 -19.59 -13.42
C TYR A 91 1.34 -20.08 -13.09
N ARG A 92 1.89 -21.03 -13.87
CA ARG A 92 3.25 -21.56 -13.71
C ARG A 92 4.34 -20.53 -13.97
N GLU A 93 4.04 -19.47 -14.72
CA GLU A 93 4.99 -18.40 -15.01
C GLU A 93 5.20 -17.48 -13.78
N TYR A 94 4.14 -17.33 -12.97
CA TYR A 94 4.10 -16.39 -11.84
C TYR A 94 4.21 -17.06 -10.47
N CYS A 95 3.81 -18.33 -10.35
CA CYS A 95 3.98 -19.13 -9.13
C CYS A 95 5.25 -19.99 -9.26
N ARG A 96 6.39 -19.43 -8.83
CA ARG A 96 7.65 -20.16 -8.67
C ARG A 96 7.80 -20.77 -7.28
#